data_AF-A0A377ZQB3-F1
#
_entry.id   AF-A0A377ZQB3-F1
#
_cell.length_a   1.000
_cell.length_b   1.000
_cell.length_c   1.000
_cell.angle_alpha   90.00
_cell.angle_beta   90.00
_cell.angle_gamma   90.00
#
_symmetry.space_group_name_H-M   'P 1'
#
loop_
_entity.id
_entity.type
_entity.pdbx_description
1 polymer ?
#
loop_
_entity_poly.entity_id
_entity_poly.type
_entity_poly.pdbx_seq_one_letter_code
_entity_poly.pdbx_strand_id
1 'polypeptide(L)'
;MAEHIKQAIVEQERLGLDVLVHGEAERNDMVEYFGEHLDGFIFTQNGWVQSYGSRCVKPPVVIGDVSRPQAITVDWAKYAQSLTDKPVKGMLTGPVTILCWSFPREDVSRETIAKQIALALRDEVADLEAAGIGIIQIDGAGAARRVTAEAQRLGCLSAVGCGSLPP
;
A
#
# COMPACT_ATOMS: atom_id res chain seq x y z
N MET A 1 -6.34 0.14 -18.37
CA MET A 1 -5.63 0.54 -17.14
C MET A 1 -4.65 1.67 -17.41
N ALA A 2 -3.58 1.45 -18.18
CA ALA A 2 -2.63 2.52 -18.53
C ALA A 2 -3.30 3.80 -19.08
N GLU A 3 -4.33 3.66 -19.93
CA GLU A 3 -5.08 4.82 -20.45
C GLU A 3 -5.79 5.63 -19.35
N HIS A 4 -6.33 4.99 -18.31
CA HIS A 4 -6.96 5.70 -17.18
C HIS A 4 -5.93 6.43 -16.33
N ILE A 5 -4.74 5.83 -16.14
CA ILE A 5 -3.61 6.47 -15.47
C ILE A 5 -3.20 7.74 -16.24
N LYS A 6 -3.06 7.62 -17.56
CA LYS A 6 -2.70 8.76 -18.42
C LYS A 6 -3.74 9.88 -18.33
N GLN A 7 -5.03 9.53 -18.38
CA GLN A 7 -6.12 10.50 -18.23
C GLN A 7 -6.08 11.21 -16.88
N ALA A 8 -5.82 10.48 -15.79
CA ALA A 8 -5.69 11.06 -14.47
C ALA A 8 -4.52 12.05 -14.39
N ILE A 9 -3.36 11.71 -14.95
CA ILE A 9 -2.19 12.60 -14.97
C ILE A 9 -2.48 13.88 -15.76
N VAL A 10 -2.98 13.76 -17.00
CA VAL A 10 -3.29 14.92 -17.86
C VAL A 10 -4.30 15.85 -17.20
N GLU A 11 -5.32 15.31 -16.55
CA GLU A 11 -6.34 16.12 -15.89
C GLU A 11 -5.78 16.85 -14.67
N GLN A 12 -4.98 16.18 -13.84
CA GLN A 12 -4.33 16.81 -12.68
C GLN A 12 -3.32 17.89 -13.10
N GLU A 13 -2.60 17.70 -14.21
CA GLU A 13 -1.74 18.74 -14.79
C GLU A 13 -2.55 19.95 -15.26
N ARG A 14 -3.67 19.72 -15.97
CA ARG A 14 -4.59 20.76 -16.42
C ARG A 14 -5.17 21.57 -15.26
N LEU A 15 -5.42 20.92 -14.12
CA LEU A 15 -5.88 21.55 -12.89
C LEU A 15 -4.77 22.28 -12.12
N GLY A 16 -3.51 22.12 -12.53
CA GLY A 16 -2.39 22.83 -11.93
C GLY A 16 -1.93 22.26 -10.58
N LEU A 17 -2.18 20.98 -10.28
CA LEU A 17 -1.70 20.36 -9.03
C LEU A 17 -0.17 20.27 -8.98
N ASP A 18 0.42 20.44 -7.81
CA ASP A 18 1.89 20.44 -7.62
C ASP A 18 2.49 19.04 -7.53
N VAL A 19 1.76 18.10 -6.93
CA VAL A 19 2.15 16.70 -6.74
C VAL A 19 1.01 15.82 -7.20
N LEU A 20 1.31 14.88 -8.09
CA LEU A 20 0.31 14.09 -8.80
C LEU A 20 0.21 12.66 -8.23
N VAL A 21 -0.89 11.98 -8.54
CA VAL A 21 -1.10 10.55 -8.26
C VAL A 21 -1.53 9.83 -9.53
N HIS A 22 -1.22 8.54 -9.67
CA HIS A 22 -1.60 7.77 -10.87
C HIS A 22 -3.08 7.36 -10.90
N GLY A 23 -3.79 7.53 -9.79
CA GLY A 23 -5.23 7.30 -9.67
C GLY A 23 -5.63 5.86 -9.34
N GLU A 24 -4.67 4.95 -9.13
CA GLU A 24 -4.90 3.58 -8.63
C GLU A 24 -5.91 2.76 -9.44
N ALA A 25 -6.00 3.02 -10.75
CA ALA A 25 -6.97 2.38 -11.64
C ALA A 25 -6.77 0.85 -11.78
N GLU A 26 -5.58 0.36 -11.45
CA GLU A 26 -5.25 -1.07 -11.40
C GLU A 26 -5.78 -1.77 -10.14
N ARG A 27 -6.21 -1.02 -9.11
CA ARG A 27 -6.59 -1.55 -7.81
C ARG A 27 -8.10 -1.60 -7.67
N ASN A 28 -8.61 -2.77 -7.34
CA ASN A 28 -10.03 -2.94 -6.98
C ASN A 28 -10.26 -2.65 -5.49
N ASP A 29 -9.34 -3.08 -4.63
CA ASP A 29 -9.37 -2.87 -3.19
C ASP A 29 -7.94 -2.69 -2.67
N MET A 30 -7.77 -1.78 -1.71
CA MET A 30 -6.46 -1.35 -1.22
C MET A 30 -5.71 -2.42 -0.42
N VAL A 31 -6.38 -3.46 0.08
CA VAL A 31 -5.77 -4.56 0.83
C VAL A 31 -5.66 -5.82 -0.03
N GLU A 32 -6.71 -6.15 -0.80
CA GLU A 32 -6.70 -7.29 -1.73
C GLU A 32 -5.59 -7.15 -2.77
N TYR A 33 -5.41 -5.96 -3.37
CA TYR A 33 -4.36 -5.73 -4.36
C TYR A 33 -2.95 -6.07 -3.85
N PHE A 34 -2.61 -5.70 -2.61
CA PHE A 34 -1.32 -6.06 -2.03
C PHE A 34 -1.26 -7.54 -1.65
N GLY A 35 -2.32 -8.07 -1.03
CA GLY A 35 -2.35 -9.47 -0.61
C GLY A 35 -2.20 -10.45 -1.78
N GLU A 36 -2.70 -10.13 -2.98
CA GLU A 36 -2.56 -10.97 -4.19
C GLU A 36 -1.10 -11.15 -4.63
N HIS A 37 -0.23 -10.23 -4.22
CA HIS A 37 1.20 -10.23 -4.57
C HIS A 37 2.10 -10.60 -3.39
N LEU A 38 1.53 -10.98 -2.25
CA LEU A 38 2.27 -11.39 -1.06
C LEU A 38 2.10 -12.89 -0.81
N ASP A 39 3.22 -13.58 -0.59
CA ASP A 39 3.17 -14.95 -0.08
C ASP A 39 2.53 -14.98 1.31
N GLY A 40 1.93 -16.11 1.67
CA GLY A 40 1.24 -16.29 2.95
C GLY A 40 -0.19 -15.75 2.98
N PHE A 41 -0.66 -15.07 1.92
CA PHE A 41 -2.05 -14.68 1.72
C PHE A 41 -2.80 -15.66 0.82
N ILE A 42 -4.07 -15.88 1.12
CA ILE A 42 -5.04 -16.54 0.22
C ILE A 42 -6.36 -15.80 0.19
N PHE A 43 -7.14 -16.06 -0.86
CA PHE A 43 -8.40 -15.40 -1.12
C PHE A 43 -9.53 -16.42 -1.21
N THR A 44 -10.64 -16.12 -0.55
CA THR A 44 -11.85 -16.93 -0.64
C THR A 44 -12.64 -16.56 -1.90
N GLN A 45 -13.43 -17.50 -2.43
CA GLN A 45 -14.37 -17.20 -3.52
C GLN A 45 -15.67 -16.57 -2.97
N ASN A 46 -16.16 -17.05 -1.83
CA ASN A 46 -17.47 -16.68 -1.26
C ASN A 46 -17.42 -16.32 0.25
N GLY A 47 -16.25 -16.00 0.79
CA GLY A 47 -16.07 -15.66 2.22
C GLY A 47 -16.53 -14.23 2.56
N TRP A 48 -17.77 -13.90 2.23
CA TRP A 48 -18.35 -12.59 2.46
C TRP A 48 -18.73 -12.39 3.94
N VAL A 49 -18.40 -11.22 4.47
CA VAL A 49 -18.73 -10.79 5.82
C VAL A 49 -19.51 -9.49 5.73
N GLN A 50 -20.66 -9.41 6.39
CA GLN A 50 -21.45 -8.19 6.43
C GLN A 50 -20.66 -7.10 7.17
N SER A 51 -20.55 -5.92 6.56
CA SER A 51 -19.94 -4.74 7.17
C SER A 51 -21.02 -3.85 7.78
N TYR A 52 -21.95 -3.34 6.96
CA TYR A 52 -23.10 -2.57 7.42
C TYR A 52 -24.24 -2.59 6.39
N GLY A 53 -25.49 -2.64 6.84
CA GLY A 53 -26.65 -2.72 5.94
C GLY A 53 -26.53 -3.90 4.98
N SER A 54 -26.63 -3.65 3.67
CA SER A 54 -26.43 -4.65 2.62
C SER A 54 -24.99 -4.71 2.07
N ARG A 55 -24.04 -3.97 2.66
CA ARG A 55 -22.64 -3.96 2.22
C ARG A 55 -21.86 -5.08 2.91
N CYS A 56 -21.17 -5.86 2.10
CA CYS A 56 -20.29 -6.95 2.55
C CYS A 56 -18.86 -6.69 2.08
N VAL A 57 -17.91 -7.23 2.84
CA VAL A 57 -16.48 -7.28 2.50
C VAL A 57 -16.05 -8.73 2.36
N LYS A 58 -14.95 -8.96 1.64
CA LYS A 58 -14.35 -10.29 1.47
C LYS A 58 -12.89 -10.24 1.94
N PRO A 59 -12.65 -10.32 3.26
CA PRO A 59 -11.30 -10.17 3.81
C PRO A 59 -10.34 -11.24 3.27
N PRO A 60 -9.10 -10.88 2.93
CA PRO A 60 -8.05 -11.86 2.66
C PRO A 60 -7.73 -12.68 3.91
N VAL A 61 -7.15 -13.88 3.74
CA VAL A 61 -6.78 -14.75 4.86
C VAL A 61 -5.27 -14.95 4.87
N VAL A 62 -4.63 -14.68 6.00
CA VAL A 62 -3.21 -14.96 6.23
C VAL A 62 -3.08 -16.38 6.75
N ILE A 63 -2.40 -17.25 6.02
CA ILE A 63 -2.21 -18.67 6.35
C ILE A 63 -0.76 -19.07 6.60
N GLY A 64 0.18 -18.20 6.24
CA GLY A 64 1.61 -18.50 6.25
C GLY A 64 2.45 -17.30 6.70
N ASP A 65 3.78 -17.46 6.63
CA ASP A 65 4.69 -16.33 6.78
C ASP A 65 4.58 -15.42 5.56
N VAL A 66 4.57 -14.10 5.81
CA VAL A 66 4.38 -13.11 4.75
C VAL A 66 5.72 -12.67 4.15
N SER A 67 5.84 -12.76 2.83
CA SER A 67 6.98 -12.24 2.06
C SER A 67 6.53 -11.65 0.73
N ARG A 68 7.33 -10.72 0.21
CA ARG A 68 7.15 -10.14 -1.13
C ARG A 68 8.09 -10.83 -2.12
N PRO A 69 7.60 -11.68 -3.05
CA PRO A 69 8.44 -12.33 -4.03
C PRO A 69 8.91 -11.39 -5.15
N GLN A 70 8.10 -10.38 -5.51
CA GLN A 70 8.35 -9.45 -6.62
C GLN A 70 7.79 -8.06 -6.33
N ALA A 71 8.26 -7.06 -7.08
CA ALA A 71 7.73 -5.71 -7.02
C ALA A 71 6.26 -5.62 -7.44
N ILE A 72 5.50 -4.78 -6.75
CA ILE A 72 4.02 -4.74 -6.85
C ILE A 72 3.54 -3.52 -7.63
N THR A 73 4.11 -2.34 -7.34
CA THR A 73 3.61 -1.03 -7.77
C THR A 73 4.60 -0.26 -8.63
N VAL A 74 5.85 -0.71 -8.67
CA VAL A 74 6.97 -0.02 -9.34
C VAL A 74 6.68 0.27 -10.82
N ASP A 75 6.15 -0.71 -11.56
CA ASP A 75 5.89 -0.53 -12.99
C ASP A 75 4.83 0.55 -13.27
N TRP A 76 3.77 0.58 -12.45
CA TRP A 76 2.72 1.60 -12.55
C TRP A 76 3.22 2.98 -12.14
N ALA A 77 4.01 3.06 -11.06
CA ALA A 77 4.60 4.31 -10.60
C ALA A 77 5.56 4.89 -11.65
N LYS A 78 6.43 4.05 -12.24
CA LYS A 78 7.33 4.44 -13.33
C LYS A 78 6.58 4.92 -14.56
N TYR A 79 5.52 4.19 -14.95
CA TYR A 79 4.69 4.59 -16.07
C TYR A 79 4.07 5.96 -15.83
N ALA A 80 3.45 6.18 -14.66
CA ALA A 80 2.82 7.46 -14.34
C ALA A 80 3.84 8.61 -14.28
N GLN A 81 5.00 8.40 -13.63
CA GLN A 81 6.08 9.40 -13.58
C GLN A 81 6.66 9.72 -14.96
N SER A 82 6.64 8.77 -15.92
CA SER A 82 7.13 9.03 -17.28
C SER A 82 6.24 9.95 -18.13
N LEU A 83 5.01 10.24 -17.66
CA LEU A 83 4.03 11.05 -18.40
C LEU A 83 4.09 12.54 -18.08
N THR A 84 4.90 12.95 -17.10
CA THR A 84 4.93 14.32 -16.55
C THR A 84 6.26 14.63 -15.88
N ASP A 85 6.67 15.89 -15.92
CA ASP A 85 7.85 16.38 -15.21
C ASP A 85 7.57 16.68 -13.72
N LYS A 86 6.29 16.70 -13.32
CA LYS A 86 5.90 16.92 -11.92
C LYS A 86 6.10 15.64 -11.10
N PRO A 87 6.39 15.74 -9.80
CA PRO A 87 6.53 14.56 -8.95
C PRO A 87 5.20 13.80 -8.83
N VAL A 88 5.25 12.49 -9.08
CA VAL A 88 4.14 11.55 -8.89
C VAL A 88 4.38 10.70 -7.64
N LYS A 89 3.36 10.56 -6.78
CA LYS A 89 3.49 9.75 -5.56
C LYS A 89 3.40 8.25 -5.86
N GLY A 90 4.28 7.47 -5.24
CA GLY A 90 4.08 6.04 -5.04
C GLY A 90 3.08 5.79 -3.92
N MET A 91 2.14 4.85 -4.13
CA MET A 91 1.03 4.60 -3.20
C MET A 91 1.12 3.19 -2.61
N LEU A 92 1.22 3.09 -1.28
CA LEU A 92 1.24 1.81 -0.56
C LEU A 92 0.18 1.78 0.54
N THR A 93 -0.36 0.60 0.81
CA THR A 93 -1.20 0.38 2.00
C THR A 93 -0.32 -0.04 3.18
N GLY A 94 -0.45 0.63 4.31
CA GLY A 94 0.36 0.36 5.50
C GLY A 94 0.10 -1.02 6.13
N PRO A 95 1.10 -1.61 6.79
CA PRO A 95 1.07 -3.01 7.26
C PRO A 95 -0.04 -3.27 8.29
N VAL A 96 -0.34 -2.28 9.13
CA VAL A 96 -1.41 -2.35 10.13
C VAL A 96 -2.79 -2.45 9.45
N THR A 97 -3.01 -1.70 8.38
CA THR A 97 -4.30 -1.72 7.66
C THR A 97 -4.48 -3.04 6.95
N ILE A 98 -3.45 -3.51 6.24
CA ILE A 98 -3.46 -4.84 5.60
C ILE A 98 -3.82 -5.92 6.62
N LEU A 99 -3.18 -5.91 7.79
CA LEU A 99 -3.48 -6.89 8.84
C LEU A 99 -4.88 -6.73 9.45
N CYS A 100 -5.33 -5.50 9.73
CA CYS A 100 -6.62 -5.27 10.38
C CYS A 100 -7.81 -5.62 9.49
N TRP A 101 -7.65 -5.56 8.17
CA TRP A 101 -8.71 -5.86 7.20
C TRP A 101 -8.58 -7.27 6.60
N SER A 102 -7.68 -8.10 7.16
CA SER A 102 -7.52 -9.51 6.82
C SER A 102 -7.90 -10.39 8.00
N PHE A 103 -8.21 -11.66 7.74
CA PHE A 103 -8.28 -12.70 8.75
C PHE A 103 -6.87 -13.23 9.05
N PRO A 104 -6.29 -12.93 10.23
CA PRO A 104 -4.96 -13.41 10.57
C PRO A 104 -4.98 -14.89 10.98
N ARG A 105 -3.88 -15.59 10.76
CA ARG A 105 -3.57 -16.85 11.46
C ARG A 105 -3.44 -16.60 12.97
N GLU A 106 -3.78 -17.60 13.77
CA GLU A 106 -3.86 -17.48 15.24
C GLU A 106 -2.66 -18.12 15.98
N ASP A 107 -1.78 -18.83 15.28
CA ASP A 107 -0.65 -19.54 15.86
C ASP A 107 0.59 -18.65 16.11
N VAL A 108 0.58 -17.41 15.60
CA VAL A 108 1.60 -16.39 15.86
C VAL A 108 0.96 -15.06 16.27
N SER A 109 1.73 -14.19 16.93
CA SER A 109 1.19 -12.90 17.37
C SER A 109 0.88 -11.98 16.18
N ARG A 110 -0.16 -11.14 16.32
CA ARG A 110 -0.47 -10.08 15.35
C ARG A 110 0.72 -9.16 15.07
N GLU A 111 1.53 -8.88 16.09
CA GLU A 111 2.77 -8.10 15.95
C GLU A 111 3.76 -8.79 14.99
N THR A 112 3.90 -10.12 15.09
CA THR A 112 4.77 -10.90 14.20
C THR A 112 4.30 -10.79 12.75
N ILE A 113 3.00 -10.96 12.51
CA ILE A 113 2.42 -10.83 11.17
C ILE A 113 2.58 -9.39 10.64
N ALA A 114 2.30 -8.38 11.45
CA ALA A 114 2.48 -6.98 11.08
C ALA A 114 3.92 -6.66 10.71
N LYS A 115 4.91 -7.22 11.45
CA LYS A 115 6.33 -7.10 11.14
C LYS A 115 6.68 -7.73 9.80
N GLN A 116 6.18 -8.92 9.49
CA GLN A 116 6.42 -9.58 8.20
C GLN A 116 5.87 -8.74 7.04
N ILE A 117 4.64 -8.23 7.17
CA ILE A 117 4.04 -7.32 6.16
C ILE A 117 4.87 -6.03 6.04
N ALA A 118 5.33 -5.46 7.16
CA ALA A 118 6.18 -4.28 7.16
C ALA A 118 7.51 -4.50 6.43
N LEU A 119 8.15 -5.66 6.61
CA LEU A 119 9.39 -6.02 5.91
C LEU A 119 9.13 -6.12 4.40
N ALA A 120 8.04 -6.79 4.00
CA ALA A 120 7.63 -6.88 2.61
C ALA A 120 7.41 -5.49 1.96
N LEU A 121 6.70 -4.58 2.66
CA LEU A 121 6.45 -3.23 2.17
C LEU A 121 7.69 -2.34 2.19
N ARG A 122 8.61 -2.53 3.14
CA ARG A 122 9.91 -1.83 3.14
C ARG A 122 10.68 -2.12 1.86
N ASP A 123 10.69 -3.38 1.43
CA ASP A 123 11.40 -3.76 0.21
C ASP A 123 10.72 -3.14 -1.04
N GLU A 124 9.39 -2.98 -1.03
CA GLU A 124 8.66 -2.24 -2.07
C GLU A 124 8.99 -0.73 -2.06
N VAL A 125 9.10 -0.11 -0.88
CA VAL A 125 9.55 1.29 -0.74
C VAL A 125 10.94 1.48 -1.32
N ALA A 126 11.86 0.55 -1.03
CA ALA A 126 13.23 0.59 -1.54
C ALA A 126 13.27 0.48 -3.08
N ASP A 127 12.43 -0.38 -3.67
CA ASP A 127 12.36 -0.50 -5.13
C ASP A 127 11.73 0.73 -5.79
N LEU A 128 10.75 1.36 -5.16
CA LEU A 128 10.17 2.63 -5.63
C LEU A 128 11.20 3.77 -5.58
N GLU A 129 11.97 3.86 -4.49
CA GLU A 129 13.08 4.82 -4.37
C GLU A 129 14.13 4.58 -5.47
N ALA A 130 14.55 3.32 -5.67
CA ALA A 130 15.50 2.94 -6.71
C ALA A 130 14.98 3.22 -8.13
N ALA A 131 13.65 3.22 -8.32
CA ALA A 131 12.99 3.58 -9.57
C ALA A 131 12.87 5.10 -9.78
N GLY A 132 13.33 5.94 -8.84
CA GLY A 132 13.29 7.40 -8.93
C GLY A 132 11.99 8.03 -8.43
N ILE A 133 11.15 7.28 -7.71
CA ILE A 133 9.91 7.81 -7.12
C ILE A 133 10.25 8.51 -5.81
N GLY A 134 10.37 9.83 -5.86
CA GLY A 134 10.85 10.65 -4.73
C GLY A 134 9.81 10.90 -3.63
N ILE A 135 8.54 10.61 -3.86
CA ILE A 135 7.48 10.78 -2.85
C ILE A 135 6.71 9.47 -2.74
N ILE A 136 6.75 8.85 -1.56
CA ILE A 136 6.05 7.58 -1.30
C ILE A 136 5.08 7.81 -0.14
N GLN A 137 3.81 7.50 -0.38
CA GLN A 137 2.72 7.61 0.59
C GLN A 137 2.36 6.21 1.09
N ILE A 138 2.26 6.08 2.42
CA ILE A 138 1.83 4.86 3.11
C ILE A 138 0.52 5.13 3.84
N ASP A 139 -0.58 4.56 3.33
CA ASP A 139 -1.91 4.83 3.83
C ASP A 139 -2.26 3.96 5.06
N GLY A 140 -2.89 4.60 6.05
CA GLY A 140 -3.31 3.93 7.28
C GLY A 140 -4.75 4.28 7.65
N ALA A 141 -5.69 3.34 7.47
CA ALA A 141 -7.10 3.53 7.86
C ALA A 141 -7.50 2.74 9.13
N GLY A 142 -6.75 1.70 9.49
CA GLY A 142 -7.10 0.75 10.57
C GLY A 142 -6.57 1.08 11.98
N ALA A 143 -6.07 2.30 12.22
CA ALA A 143 -5.42 2.66 13.49
C ALA A 143 -6.45 2.96 14.60
N ALA A 144 -7.14 1.94 15.11
CA ALA A 144 -7.76 2.06 16.42
C ALA A 144 -6.65 2.16 17.49
N ARG A 145 -6.43 3.37 18.03
CA ARG A 145 -5.62 3.86 19.19
C ARG A 145 -4.45 3.07 19.82
N ARG A 146 -4.34 1.75 19.70
CA ARG A 146 -3.30 0.91 20.32
C ARG A 146 -2.14 0.52 19.39
N VAL A 147 -2.30 0.58 18.07
CA VAL A 147 -1.29 0.06 17.11
C VAL A 147 -0.30 1.13 16.60
N THR A 148 -0.62 2.41 16.74
CA THR A 148 0.23 3.51 16.23
C THR A 148 1.60 3.59 16.91
N ALA A 149 1.70 3.24 18.20
CA ALA A 149 2.97 3.22 18.92
C ALA A 149 3.91 2.10 18.44
N GLU A 150 3.36 1.04 17.86
CA GLU A 150 4.10 -0.15 17.45
C GLU A 150 4.66 0.01 16.02
N ALA A 151 3.87 0.57 15.09
CA ALA A 151 4.37 0.91 13.74
C ALA A 151 5.55 1.90 13.75
N GLN A 152 5.58 2.83 14.71
CA GLN A 152 6.74 3.72 14.94
C GLN A 152 7.95 2.97 15.52
N ARG A 153 7.74 2.00 16.43
CA ARG A 153 8.81 1.16 16.99
C ARG A 153 9.41 0.17 15.98
N LEU A 154 8.63 -0.25 14.99
CA LEU A 154 9.04 -1.23 13.97
C LEU A 154 9.78 -0.62 12.77
N GLY A 155 10.13 0.68 12.82
CA GLY A 155 10.92 1.33 11.76
C GLY A 155 10.18 1.52 10.43
N CYS A 156 8.86 1.28 10.39
CA CYS A 156 8.06 1.46 9.17
C CYS A 156 7.95 2.94 8.75
N LEU A 157 8.15 3.87 9.70
CA LEU A 157 8.02 5.31 9.51
C LEU A 157 9.37 6.03 9.42
N SER A 158 10.51 5.36 9.65
CA SER A 158 11.83 5.99 9.53
C SER A 158 12.26 6.25 8.08
N ALA A 159 11.54 5.70 7.10
CA ALA A 159 11.72 6.03 5.68
C ALA A 159 10.92 7.27 5.23
N VAL A 160 9.98 7.76 6.05
CA VAL A 160 9.30 9.04 5.81
C VAL A 160 10.14 10.16 6.44
N GLY A 161 11.39 10.25 6.00
CA GLY A 161 12.24 11.38 6.29
C GLY A 161 11.70 12.59 5.55
N CYS A 162 10.81 13.35 6.19
CA CYS A 162 10.71 14.77 5.87
C CYS A 162 12.04 15.39 6.31
N GLY A 163 13.03 15.30 5.42
CA GLY A 163 14.28 16.02 5.54
C GLY A 163 13.92 17.48 5.72
N SER A 164 14.35 18.06 6.84
CA SER A 164 14.31 19.49 7.07
C SER A 164 14.86 20.19 5.84
N LEU A 165 13.97 20.86 5.09
CA LEU A 165 14.39 21.85 4.11
C LEU A 165 15.20 22.91 4.87
N PRO A 166 16.42 23.25 4.41
CA PRO A 166 17.23 24.31 5.01
C PRO A 166 16.51 25.68 4.88
N PRO A 167 16.88 26.68 5.72
CA PRO A 167 15.99 27.72 6.22
C PRO A 167 15.36 28.64 5.17
#